data_AF-A0AAE4RSI0-F1
#
_entry.id   AF-A0AAE4RSI0-F1
#
_cell.length_a   1.000
_cell.length_b   1.000
_cell.length_c   1.000
_cell.angle_alpha   90.00
_cell.angle_beta   90.00
_cell.angle_gamma   90.00
#
_symmetry.space_group_name_H-M   'P 1'
#
loop_
_entity.id
_entity.type
_entity.pdbx_description
1 polymer ?
#
loop_
_entity_poly.entity_id
_entity_poly.type
_entity_poly.pdbx_seq_one_letter_code
_entity_poly.pdbx_strand_id
1 'polypeptide(L)'
;MTVDPVPGVVSLGYRYVDFKTDTLNWIIKATIGKLRMRNGMQPQNVLAEPQQLEKFEIPEEVCIVFRTKPAINETQFMQHFRPWAEKELRVGNLYMRSVKSYHEVIADNDEENTVNYTYRVNLLMGGFFLISLCLGVSGTFWMQTRNRREEVGIMKSFGARSVYIIRMLLGEGIVLSTLATLTGCLIYLQYALKEGLYTNMWNEQEILPIYWVNRFPLHFLGVSLIVWIILLIVVSIGIYIPARSISRITPVDALRDE
;
A
#
# COMPACT_ATOMS: atom_id res chain seq x y z
N MET A 1 6.89 35.83 -8.54
CA MET A 1 6.08 35.05 -7.58
C MET A 1 6.45 33.59 -7.76
N THR A 2 7.27 33.06 -6.87
CA THR A 2 7.55 31.63 -6.78
C THR A 2 6.30 30.98 -6.22
N VAL A 3 5.59 30.21 -7.04
CA VAL A 3 4.45 29.41 -6.58
C VAL A 3 5.03 28.15 -5.96
N ASP A 4 4.67 27.84 -4.72
CA ASP A 4 5.08 26.57 -4.12
C ASP A 4 4.43 25.40 -4.88
N PRO A 5 5.18 24.33 -5.20
CA PRO A 5 4.62 23.20 -5.92
C PRO A 5 3.51 22.54 -5.10
N VAL A 6 2.32 22.42 -5.70
CA VAL A 6 1.18 21.77 -5.08
C VAL A 6 1.39 20.24 -5.13
N PRO A 7 1.27 19.51 -4.00
CA PRO A 7 1.51 18.07 -3.98
C PRO A 7 0.58 17.28 -4.93
N GLY A 8 1.17 16.40 -5.73
CA GLY A 8 0.52 15.53 -6.71
C GLY A 8 0.13 16.22 -8.01
N VAL A 9 0.55 17.46 -8.23
CA VAL A 9 0.23 18.28 -9.40
C VAL A 9 1.51 18.44 -10.22
N VAL A 10 1.40 18.28 -11.54
CA VAL A 10 2.57 18.45 -12.40
C VAL A 10 2.81 19.94 -12.60
N SER A 11 4.04 20.36 -12.32
CA SER A 11 4.46 21.76 -12.46
C SER A 11 5.20 21.93 -13.78
N LEU A 12 4.82 22.96 -14.54
CA LEU A 12 5.45 23.35 -15.78
C LEU A 12 6.34 24.56 -15.51
N GLY A 13 7.62 24.47 -15.85
CA GLY A 13 8.57 25.53 -15.54
C GLY A 13 9.84 25.46 -16.36
N TYR A 14 10.76 26.37 -16.04
CA TYR A 14 12.12 26.35 -16.58
C TYR A 14 13.13 26.46 -15.44
N ARG A 15 14.27 25.82 -15.66
CA ARG A 15 15.40 25.80 -14.75
C ARG A 15 16.30 27.00 -15.00
N TYR A 16 16.84 27.58 -13.93
CA TYR A 16 17.95 28.51 -14.04
C TYR A 16 18.93 28.28 -12.90
N VAL A 17 20.21 28.48 -13.18
CA VAL A 17 21.28 28.35 -12.19
C VAL A 17 21.52 29.73 -11.59
N ASP A 18 21.41 29.84 -10.27
CA ASP A 18 21.90 31.02 -9.56
C ASP A 18 23.37 30.80 -9.19
N PHE A 19 24.25 31.35 -10.01
CA PHE A 19 25.70 31.22 -9.84
C PHE A 19 26.24 31.86 -8.55
N LYS A 20 25.45 32.67 -7.84
CA LYS A 20 25.88 33.27 -6.57
C LYS A 20 25.72 32.34 -5.38
N THR A 21 24.72 31.46 -5.43
CA THR A 21 24.40 30.51 -4.36
C THR A 21 24.77 29.08 -4.73
N ASP A 22 25.24 28.85 -5.96
CA ASP A 22 25.46 27.53 -6.55
C ASP A 22 24.21 26.63 -6.40
N THR A 23 23.03 27.28 -6.45
CA THR A 23 21.74 26.60 -6.34
C THR A 23 21.00 26.64 -7.66
N LEU A 24 20.34 25.52 -7.91
CA LEU A 24 19.59 25.27 -9.12
C LEU A 24 18.11 25.52 -8.82
N ASN A 25 17.60 26.62 -9.38
CA ASN A 25 16.29 27.17 -9.06
C ASN A 25 15.29 26.90 -10.20
N TRP A 26 14.01 26.85 -9.84
CA TRP A 26 12.92 26.54 -10.76
C TRP A 26 11.86 27.64 -10.75
N ILE A 27 11.43 28.08 -11.94
CA ILE A 27 10.32 29.02 -12.08
C ILE A 27 9.11 28.26 -12.62
N ILE A 28 8.12 28.07 -11.76
CA ILE A 28 6.85 27.44 -12.12
C ILE A 28 5.97 28.47 -12.85
N LYS A 29 5.61 28.19 -14.10
CA LYS A 29 4.72 29.02 -14.93
C LYS A 29 3.28 28.52 -14.94
N ALA A 30 3.07 27.21 -14.84
CA ALA A 30 1.74 26.62 -14.88
C ALA A 30 1.73 25.28 -14.12
N THR A 31 0.52 24.81 -13.84
CA THR A 31 0.29 23.49 -13.23
C THR A 31 -0.78 22.75 -14.01
N ILE A 32 -0.57 21.46 -14.28
CA ILE A 32 -1.59 20.59 -14.87
C ILE A 32 -2.12 19.60 -13.83
N GLY A 33 -3.27 18.99 -14.11
CA GLY A 33 -3.91 18.03 -13.21
C GLY A 33 -3.01 16.86 -12.77
N LYS A 34 -3.50 16.09 -11.80
CA LYS A 34 -2.77 14.95 -11.24
C LYS A 34 -2.40 13.95 -12.33
N LEU A 35 -1.11 13.62 -12.43
CA LEU A 35 -0.58 12.68 -13.41
C LEU A 35 -0.06 11.42 -12.72
N ARG A 36 -0.42 10.27 -13.25
CA ARG A 36 0.10 8.97 -12.84
C ARG A 36 1.10 8.54 -13.91
N MET A 37 2.34 8.27 -13.51
CA MET A 37 3.35 7.81 -14.46
C MET A 37 3.08 6.39 -14.96
N ARG A 38 2.45 5.55 -14.13
CA ARG A 38 2.14 4.16 -14.46
C ARG A 38 0.77 3.77 -13.92
N ASN A 39 0.17 2.74 -14.53
CA ASN A 39 -1.01 2.10 -13.96
C ASN A 39 -0.65 1.52 -12.58
N GLY A 40 -1.55 1.69 -11.61
CA GLY A 40 -1.33 1.25 -10.22
C GLY A 40 -0.54 2.23 -9.35
N MET A 41 0.30 3.11 -9.91
CA MET A 41 1.03 4.10 -9.10
C MET A 41 0.14 5.24 -8.59
N GLN A 42 0.51 5.80 -7.45
CA GLN A 42 -0.07 7.05 -6.95
C GLN A 42 0.32 8.22 -7.86
N PRO A 43 -0.51 9.27 -7.99
CA PRO A 43 -0.13 10.45 -8.75
C PRO A 43 1.12 11.09 -8.14
N GLN A 44 2.20 11.19 -8.91
CA GLN A 44 3.48 11.70 -8.42
C GLN A 44 3.66 13.18 -8.76
N ASN A 45 4.57 13.83 -8.04
CA ASN A 45 5.05 15.15 -8.40
C ASN A 45 5.93 15.00 -9.63
N VAL A 46 5.48 15.51 -10.77
CA VAL A 46 6.27 15.54 -12.00
C VAL A 46 6.59 16.99 -12.32
N LEU A 47 7.83 17.22 -12.71
CA LEU A 47 8.27 18.50 -13.24
C LEU A 47 8.47 18.33 -14.74
N ALA A 48 7.82 19.17 -15.52
CA ALA A 48 7.95 19.15 -16.96
C ALA A 48 8.60 20.46 -17.43
N GLU A 49 9.71 20.31 -18.14
CA GLU A 49 10.48 21.40 -18.73
C GLU A 49 10.44 21.33 -20.26
N PRO A 50 10.48 22.47 -20.96
CA PRO A 50 10.57 22.46 -22.41
C PRO A 50 11.92 21.87 -22.84
N GLN A 51 11.88 20.78 -23.59
CA GLN A 51 13.08 20.17 -24.15
C GLN A 51 13.68 21.09 -25.21
N GLN A 52 14.83 21.69 -24.92
CA GLN A 52 15.64 22.44 -25.88
C GLN A 52 16.73 21.50 -26.40
N LEU A 53 16.66 21.16 -27.69
CA LEU A 53 17.72 20.41 -28.37
C LEU A 53 18.87 21.38 -28.67
N GLU A 54 19.86 21.43 -27.78
CA GLU A 54 21.11 22.11 -28.09
C GLU A 54 21.91 21.32 -29.14
N LYS A 55 22.65 22.02 -30.00
CA LYS A 55 23.32 21.45 -31.20
C LYS A 55 24.32 20.31 -30.91
N PHE A 56 24.68 20.07 -29.65
CA PHE A 56 25.77 19.17 -29.26
C PHE A 56 25.36 18.02 -28.33
N GLU A 57 24.10 17.96 -27.87
CA GLU A 57 23.58 16.87 -27.04
C GLU A 57 22.38 16.22 -27.71
N ILE A 58 22.65 15.36 -28.69
CA ILE A 58 21.61 14.46 -29.22
C ILE A 58 21.52 13.27 -28.25
N PRO A 59 20.36 13.03 -27.61
CA PRO A 59 20.20 11.89 -26.70
C PRO A 59 20.39 10.56 -27.45
N GLU A 60 20.86 9.52 -26.75
CA GLU A 60 20.99 8.16 -27.30
C GLU A 60 19.65 7.60 -27.78
N GLU A 61 18.55 8.00 -27.13
CA GLU A 61 17.18 7.63 -27.52
C GLU A 61 16.29 8.87 -27.59
N VAL A 62 15.59 9.04 -28.71
CA VAL A 62 14.63 10.13 -28.92
C VAL A 62 13.24 9.51 -29.13
N CYS A 63 12.33 9.77 -28.20
CA CYS A 63 10.93 9.36 -28.31
C CYS A 63 10.09 10.50 -28.87
N ILE A 64 9.44 10.26 -30.01
CA ILE A 64 8.50 11.22 -30.61
C ILE A 64 7.09 10.66 -30.45
N VAL A 65 6.21 11.46 -29.84
CA VAL A 65 4.81 11.09 -29.60
C VAL A 65 3.93 11.81 -30.61
N PHE A 66 3.18 11.05 -31.39
CA PHE A 66 2.18 11.58 -32.31
C PHE A 66 0.77 11.33 -31.76
N ARG A 67 -0.07 12.36 -31.79
CA ARG A 67 -1.50 12.22 -31.50
C ARG A 67 -2.29 12.23 -32.80
N THR A 68 -2.96 11.12 -33.10
CA THR A 68 -3.87 11.02 -34.24
C THR A 68 -5.17 11.78 -33.97
N LYS A 69 -5.84 12.23 -35.04
CA LYS A 69 -7.19 12.81 -34.92
C LYS A 69 -8.19 11.71 -34.54
N PRO A 70 -9.28 12.03 -33.80
CA PRO A 70 -10.24 11.02 -33.33
C PRO A 70 -10.90 10.17 -34.43
N ALA A 71 -10.99 10.69 -35.66
CA ALA A 71 -11.61 10.00 -36.79
C ALA A 71 -10.69 8.98 -37.49
N ILE A 72 -9.42 8.87 -37.10
CA ILE A 72 -8.43 8.00 -37.74
C ILE A 72 -8.33 6.69 -36.96
N ASN A 73 -8.50 5.57 -37.66
CA ASN A 73 -8.30 4.25 -37.06
C ASN A 73 -6.79 3.99 -36.81
N GLU A 74 -6.43 3.75 -35.56
CA GLU A 74 -5.03 3.55 -35.13
C GLU A 74 -4.38 2.36 -35.83
N THR A 75 -5.04 1.21 -35.92
CA THR A 75 -4.48 0.00 -36.54
C THR A 75 -4.18 0.21 -38.01
N GLN A 76 -5.10 0.86 -38.74
CA GLN A 76 -4.93 1.16 -40.16
C GLN A 76 -3.82 2.18 -40.38
N PHE A 77 -3.74 3.21 -39.52
CA PHE A 77 -2.67 4.21 -39.57
C PHE A 77 -1.30 3.55 -39.33
N MET A 78 -1.19 2.71 -38.30
CA MET A 78 0.06 2.04 -37.94
C MET A 78 0.59 1.12 -39.04
N GLN A 79 -0.30 0.43 -39.76
CA GLN A 79 0.09 -0.41 -40.91
C GLN A 79 0.78 0.38 -42.03
N HIS A 80 0.32 1.61 -42.30
CA HIS A 80 0.90 2.46 -43.34
C HIS A 80 2.08 3.30 -42.83
N PHE A 81 2.00 3.74 -41.57
CA PHE A 81 2.99 4.63 -40.97
C PHE A 81 4.29 3.91 -40.63
N ARG A 82 4.24 2.65 -40.16
CA ARG A 82 5.44 1.84 -39.86
C ARG A 82 6.46 1.78 -41.02
N PRO A 83 6.10 1.30 -42.23
CA PRO A 83 7.06 1.20 -43.33
C PRO A 83 7.52 2.56 -43.83
N TRP A 84 6.66 3.57 -43.80
CA TRP A 84 7.03 4.94 -44.14
C TRP A 84 8.04 5.53 -43.15
N ALA A 85 7.79 5.38 -41.85
CA ALA A 85 8.66 5.87 -40.79
C ALA A 85 10.03 5.19 -40.83
N GLU A 86 10.10 3.88 -41.03
CA GLU A 86 11.38 3.17 -41.14
C GLU A 86 12.21 3.64 -42.34
N LYS A 87 11.58 4.07 -43.43
CA LYS A 87 12.26 4.51 -44.63
C LYS A 87 12.68 5.99 -44.56
N GLU A 88 11.77 6.85 -44.13
CA GLU A 88 11.93 8.31 -44.22
C GLU A 88 12.47 8.93 -42.92
N LEU A 89 12.24 8.34 -41.73
CA LEU A 89 12.77 8.83 -40.46
C LEU A 89 14.17 8.25 -40.18
N ARG A 90 15.13 8.63 -41.03
CA ARG A 90 16.55 8.33 -40.86
C ARG A 90 17.38 9.58 -41.08
N VAL A 91 18.19 9.95 -40.09
CA VAL A 91 19.08 11.13 -40.17
C VAL A 91 20.44 10.74 -39.57
N GLY A 92 21.46 10.60 -40.42
CA GLY A 92 22.79 10.19 -39.99
C GLY A 92 22.76 8.84 -39.27
N ASN A 93 23.21 8.83 -38.01
CA ASN A 93 23.22 7.62 -37.16
C ASN A 93 21.90 7.40 -36.40
N LEU A 94 20.93 8.32 -36.51
CA LEU A 94 19.61 8.16 -35.91
C LEU A 94 18.69 7.45 -36.91
N TYR A 95 18.13 6.32 -36.48
CA TYR A 95 17.15 5.56 -37.24
C TYR A 95 15.99 5.17 -36.34
N MET A 96 14.82 4.97 -36.95
CA MET A 96 13.65 4.52 -36.21
C MET A 96 13.84 3.11 -35.66
N ARG A 97 13.90 2.97 -34.33
CA ARG A 97 14.06 1.66 -33.65
C ARG A 97 12.76 0.86 -33.63
N SER A 98 11.65 1.49 -33.25
CA SER A 98 10.34 0.84 -33.17
C SER A 98 9.21 1.85 -33.20
N VAL A 99 8.11 1.53 -33.90
CA VAL A 99 6.86 2.28 -33.84
C VAL A 99 5.83 1.46 -33.06
N LYS A 100 5.52 1.88 -31.84
CA LYS A 100 4.52 1.23 -30.98
C LYS A 100 3.25 2.08 -30.89
N SER A 101 2.11 1.41 -30.83
CA SER A 101 0.84 2.09 -30.52
C SER A 101 0.86 2.52 -29.05
N TYR A 102 0.09 3.54 -28.67
CA TYR A 102 0.11 3.97 -27.26
C TYR A 102 -0.47 2.88 -26.35
N HIS A 103 -1.44 2.12 -26.84
CA HIS A 103 -1.99 0.96 -26.14
C HIS A 103 -0.97 -0.17 -25.93
N GLU A 104 -0.14 -0.44 -26.94
CA GLU A 104 0.95 -1.43 -26.84
C GLU A 104 2.02 -0.97 -25.84
N VAL A 105 2.35 0.32 -25.80
CA VAL A 105 3.25 0.88 -24.78
C VAL A 105 2.69 0.73 -23.37
N ILE A 106 1.39 0.91 -23.17
CA ILE A 106 0.74 0.67 -21.87
C ILE A 106 0.78 -0.81 -21.51
N ALA A 107 0.46 -1.70 -22.45
CA ALA A 107 0.45 -3.14 -22.22
C ALA A 107 1.84 -3.69 -21.89
N ASP A 108 2.87 -3.30 -22.66
CA ASP A 108 4.26 -3.65 -22.39
C ASP A 108 4.70 -3.13 -21.02
N ASN A 109 4.35 -1.88 -20.67
CA ASN A 109 4.64 -1.35 -19.34
C ASN A 109 3.92 -2.12 -18.24
N ASP A 110 2.69 -2.61 -18.46
CA ASP A 110 1.93 -3.35 -17.46
C ASP A 110 2.46 -4.78 -17.27
N GLU A 111 3.01 -5.40 -18.33
CA GLU A 111 3.60 -6.75 -18.31
C GLU A 111 5.07 -6.75 -17.83
N GLU A 112 5.89 -5.82 -18.32
CA GLU A 112 7.31 -5.71 -17.97
C GLU A 112 7.51 -5.26 -16.52
N ASN A 113 6.60 -4.43 -15.99
CA ASN A 113 6.66 -4.01 -14.60
C ASN A 113 6.15 -5.12 -13.67
N THR A 114 7.11 -5.89 -13.16
CA THR A 114 6.96 -6.89 -12.07
C THR A 114 6.24 -6.34 -10.84
N VAL A 115 6.08 -5.02 -10.70
CA VAL A 115 5.38 -4.35 -9.60
C VAL A 115 3.95 -4.88 -9.40
N ASN A 116 3.19 -5.12 -10.48
CA ASN A 116 1.83 -5.67 -10.36
C ASN A 116 1.86 -7.13 -9.88
N TYR A 117 2.81 -7.92 -10.38
CA TYR A 117 2.97 -9.32 -9.98
C TYR A 117 3.43 -9.42 -8.52
N THR A 118 4.51 -8.72 -8.14
CA THR A 118 5.06 -8.69 -6.79
C THR A 118 4.03 -8.17 -5.79
N TYR A 119 3.28 -7.11 -6.12
CA TYR A 119 2.21 -6.61 -5.25
C TYR A 119 1.11 -7.66 -5.04
N ARG A 120 0.66 -8.34 -6.10
CA ARG A 120 -0.37 -9.38 -6.00
C ARG A 120 0.11 -10.58 -5.19
N VAL A 121 1.34 -11.04 -5.41
CA VAL A 121 1.93 -12.16 -4.65
C VAL A 121 2.10 -11.78 -3.18
N ASN A 122 2.62 -10.58 -2.88
CA ASN A 122 2.76 -10.10 -1.50
C ASN A 122 1.40 -9.95 -0.81
N LEU A 123 0.37 -9.49 -1.51
CA LEU A 123 -0.99 -9.38 -0.98
C LEU A 123 -1.58 -10.76 -0.67
N LEU A 124 -1.41 -11.75 -1.56
CA LEU A 124 -1.86 -13.12 -1.34
C LEU A 124 -1.12 -13.76 -0.15
N MET A 125 0.20 -13.61 -0.09
CA MET A 125 1.03 -14.14 0.97
C MET A 125 0.69 -13.49 2.32
N GLY A 126 0.54 -12.17 2.36
CA GLY A 126 0.11 -11.43 3.54
C GLY A 126 -1.28 -11.85 4.01
N GLY A 127 -2.23 -12.03 3.08
CA GLY A 127 -3.57 -12.52 3.39
C GLY A 127 -3.56 -13.95 3.96
N PHE A 128 -2.75 -14.83 3.38
CA PHE A 128 -2.56 -16.19 3.88
C PHE A 128 -2.03 -16.20 5.32
N PHE A 129 -0.95 -15.46 5.60
CA PHE A 129 -0.39 -15.38 6.95
C PHE A 129 -1.35 -14.72 7.94
N LEU A 130 -2.10 -13.70 7.53
CA LEU A 130 -3.11 -13.07 8.38
C LEU A 130 -4.18 -14.08 8.79
N ILE A 131 -4.70 -14.87 7.84
CA ILE A 131 -5.70 -15.90 8.14
C ILE A 131 -5.11 -16.97 9.06
N SER A 132 -3.89 -17.45 8.78
CA SER A 132 -3.21 -18.43 9.65
C SER A 132 -3.03 -17.91 11.07
N LEU A 133 -2.66 -16.64 11.23
CA LEU A 133 -2.52 -15.99 12.53
C LEU A 133 -3.87 -15.86 13.25
N CYS A 134 -4.92 -15.45 12.54
CA CYS A 134 -6.26 -15.37 13.09
C CYS A 134 -6.76 -16.73 13.60
N LEU A 135 -6.54 -17.79 12.82
CA LEU A 135 -6.91 -19.16 13.22
C LEU A 135 -6.10 -19.64 14.42
N GLY A 136 -4.79 -19.36 14.44
CA GLY A 136 -3.91 -19.70 15.56
C GLY A 136 -4.38 -19.02 16.86
N VAL A 137 -4.56 -17.70 16.83
CA VAL A 137 -5.01 -16.91 17.99
C VAL A 137 -6.39 -17.38 18.46
N SER A 138 -7.35 -17.54 17.55
CA SER A 138 -8.68 -18.04 17.88
C SER A 138 -8.63 -19.43 18.52
N GLY A 139 -7.77 -20.33 18.02
CA GLY A 139 -7.58 -21.67 18.57
C GLY A 139 -6.97 -21.66 19.97
N THR A 140 -5.98 -20.80 20.22
CA THR A 140 -5.38 -20.64 21.55
C THR A 140 -6.39 -20.14 22.57
N PHE A 141 -7.14 -19.08 22.26
CA PHE A 141 -8.18 -18.56 23.15
C PHE A 141 -9.32 -19.55 23.34
N TRP A 142 -9.63 -20.35 22.31
CA TRP A 142 -10.62 -21.41 22.43
C TRP A 142 -10.22 -22.42 23.49
N MET A 143 -8.99 -22.95 23.41
CA MET A 143 -8.48 -23.95 24.32
C MET A 143 -8.31 -23.39 25.74
N GLN A 144 -7.80 -22.17 25.87
CA GLN A 144 -7.69 -21.49 27.17
C GLN A 144 -9.05 -21.33 27.85
N THR A 145 -10.08 -20.93 27.11
CA THR A 145 -11.44 -20.80 27.65
C THR A 145 -12.02 -22.15 28.05
N ARG A 146 -11.72 -23.22 27.29
CA ARG A 146 -12.19 -24.57 27.58
C ARG A 146 -11.55 -25.17 28.83
N ASN A 147 -10.27 -24.90 29.06
CA ASN A 147 -9.57 -25.37 30.27
C ASN A 147 -10.13 -24.76 31.55
N ARG A 148 -10.79 -23.60 31.48
CA ARG A 148 -11.43 -22.93 32.63
C ARG A 148 -12.85 -23.42 32.91
N ARG A 149 -13.25 -24.57 32.37
CA ARG A 149 -14.59 -25.17 32.58
C ARG A 149 -14.87 -25.46 34.05
N GLU A 150 -13.87 -25.88 34.81
CA GLU A 150 -13.98 -26.17 36.25
C GLU A 150 -14.32 -24.91 37.06
N GLU A 151 -13.58 -23.82 36.87
CA GLU A 151 -13.86 -22.51 37.48
C GLU A 151 -15.29 -22.04 37.19
N VAL A 152 -15.74 -22.22 35.94
CA VAL A 152 -17.10 -21.87 35.51
C VAL A 152 -18.16 -22.76 36.17
N GLY A 153 -17.87 -24.05 36.35
CA GLY A 153 -18.72 -24.99 37.07
C GLY A 153 -18.93 -24.58 38.54
N ILE A 154 -17.84 -24.20 39.21
CA ILE A 154 -17.87 -23.69 40.60
C ILE A 154 -18.67 -22.38 40.67
N MET A 155 -18.41 -21.42 39.79
CA MET A 155 -19.18 -20.16 39.78
C MET A 155 -20.68 -20.40 39.55
N LYS A 156 -21.05 -21.37 38.72
CA LYS A 156 -22.44 -21.72 38.44
C LYS A 156 -23.12 -22.40 39.63
N SER A 157 -22.40 -23.18 40.44
CA SER A 157 -22.97 -23.78 41.67
C SER A 157 -23.31 -22.72 42.72
N PHE A 158 -22.56 -21.62 42.77
CA PHE A 158 -22.87 -20.43 43.57
C PHE A 158 -23.96 -19.52 42.96
N GLY A 159 -24.58 -19.91 41.85
CA GLY A 159 -25.69 -19.17 41.22
C GLY A 159 -25.27 -18.05 40.26
N ALA A 160 -24.02 -18.01 39.79
CA ALA A 160 -23.57 -16.99 38.85
C ALA A 160 -24.34 -17.06 37.52
N ARG A 161 -24.76 -15.89 37.01
CA ARG A 161 -25.46 -15.77 35.73
C ARG A 161 -24.49 -16.04 34.58
N SER A 162 -24.88 -16.89 33.62
CA SER A 162 -24.06 -17.22 32.43
C SER A 162 -23.54 -16.00 31.65
N VAL A 163 -24.31 -14.91 31.61
CA VAL A 163 -23.91 -13.64 30.95
C VAL A 163 -22.75 -12.95 31.68
N TYR A 164 -22.70 -13.04 33.00
CA TYR A 164 -21.63 -12.44 33.80
C TYR A 164 -20.29 -13.13 33.51
N ILE A 165 -20.30 -14.46 33.47
CA ILE A 165 -19.12 -15.28 33.16
C ILE A 165 -18.57 -14.98 31.77
N ILE A 166 -19.46 -14.90 30.75
CA ILE A 166 -19.04 -14.56 29.39
C ILE A 166 -18.42 -13.15 29.32
N ARG A 167 -19.01 -12.16 30.01
CA ARG A 167 -18.47 -10.79 30.05
C ARG A 167 -17.11 -10.72 30.75
N MET A 168 -16.94 -11.47 31.84
CA MET A 168 -15.67 -11.55 32.56
C MET A 168 -14.56 -12.13 31.66
N LEU A 169 -14.82 -13.28 31.00
CA LEU A 169 -13.86 -13.91 30.09
C LEU A 169 -13.53 -13.03 28.89
N LEU A 170 -14.53 -12.37 28.30
CA LEU A 170 -14.30 -11.41 27.22
C LEU A 170 -13.48 -10.21 27.69
N GLY A 171 -13.74 -9.69 28.90
CA GLY A 171 -12.98 -8.59 29.49
C GLY A 171 -11.50 -8.94 29.66
N GLU A 172 -11.20 -10.13 30.19
CA GLU A 172 -9.82 -10.60 30.30
C GLU A 172 -9.14 -10.73 28.93
N GLY A 173 -9.84 -11.27 27.93
CA GLY A 173 -9.33 -11.37 26.56
C GLY A 173 -9.06 -10.03 25.90
N ILE A 174 -9.93 -9.04 26.12
CA ILE A 174 -9.76 -7.66 25.63
C ILE A 174 -8.54 -7.01 26.30
N VAL A 175 -8.35 -7.18 27.61
CA VAL A 175 -7.18 -6.64 28.31
C VAL A 175 -5.88 -7.31 27.83
N LEU A 176 -5.88 -8.63 27.67
CA LEU A 176 -4.71 -9.36 27.15
C LEU A 176 -4.36 -8.95 25.71
N SER A 177 -5.36 -8.87 24.83
CA SER A 177 -5.14 -8.48 23.42
C SER A 177 -4.71 -7.02 23.27
N THR A 178 -5.23 -6.10 24.07
CA THR A 178 -4.79 -4.69 24.08
C THR A 178 -3.34 -4.56 24.51
N LEU A 179 -2.94 -5.22 25.61
CA LEU A 179 -1.55 -5.22 26.07
C LEU A 179 -0.58 -5.87 25.07
N ALA A 180 -0.98 -6.98 24.44
CA ALA A 180 -0.21 -7.63 23.41
C ALA A 180 -0.02 -6.73 22.18
N THR A 181 -1.09 -6.06 21.73
CA THR A 181 -1.05 -5.14 20.58
C THR A 181 -0.17 -3.94 20.88
N LEU A 182 -0.28 -3.35 22.08
CA LEU A 182 0.55 -2.23 22.50
C LEU A 182 2.04 -2.61 22.50
N THR A 183 2.37 -3.78 23.05
CA THR A 183 3.74 -4.30 23.05
C THR A 183 4.26 -4.53 21.62
N GLY A 184 3.44 -5.13 20.75
CA GLY A 184 3.78 -5.32 19.34
C GLY A 184 4.01 -4.00 18.60
N CYS A 185 3.19 -2.99 18.86
CA CYS A 185 3.35 -1.64 18.29
C CYS A 185 4.66 -0.99 18.72
N LEU A 186 5.07 -1.15 19.99
CA LEU A 186 6.34 -0.61 20.49
C LEU A 186 7.55 -1.29 19.82
N ILE A 187 7.51 -2.61 19.65
CA ILE A 187 8.57 -3.35 18.95
C ILE A 187 8.66 -2.92 17.48
N TYR A 188 7.51 -2.81 16.81
CA TYR A 188 7.45 -2.36 15.42
C TYR A 188 7.95 -0.92 15.27
N LEU A 189 7.61 -0.03 16.21
CA LEU A 189 8.10 1.35 16.21
C LEU A 189 9.62 1.42 16.35
N GLN A 190 10.23 0.61 17.23
CA GLN A 190 11.69 0.55 17.35
C GLN A 190 12.36 0.09 16.05
N TYR A 191 11.80 -0.94 15.41
CA TYR A 191 12.28 -1.43 14.12
C TYR A 191 12.16 -0.35 13.03
N ALA A 192 11.00 0.32 12.95
CA ALA A 192 10.74 1.36 11.97
C ALA A 192 11.66 2.59 12.12
N LEU A 193 12.01 2.96 13.35
CA LEU A 193 12.97 4.03 13.61
C LEU A 193 14.39 3.63 13.20
N LYS A 194 14.80 2.38 13.47
CA LYS A 194 16.12 1.86 13.08
C LYS A 194 16.30 1.85 11.56
N GLU A 195 15.31 1.38 10.83
CA GLU A 195 15.34 1.27 9.36
C GLU A 195 15.08 2.61 8.65
N GLY A 196 14.89 3.71 9.39
CA GLY A 196 14.74 5.03 8.77
C GLY A 196 13.39 5.26 8.09
N LEU A 197 12.35 4.45 8.36
CA LEU A 197 11.02 4.57 7.74
C LEU A 197 10.30 5.88 8.08
N TYR A 198 10.79 6.64 9.07
CA TYR A 198 10.31 7.98 9.40
C TYR A 198 10.75 9.03 8.36
N THR A 199 11.73 8.70 7.53
CA THR A 199 12.20 9.55 6.45
C THR A 199 11.54 9.10 5.16
N ASN A 200 11.01 10.04 4.38
CA ASN A 200 10.52 9.75 3.02
C ASN A 200 11.69 9.42 2.06
N MET A 201 12.90 9.17 2.59
CA MET A 201 14.17 9.05 1.88
C MET A 201 14.44 7.62 1.41
N TRP A 202 13.41 6.91 0.95
CA TRP A 202 13.67 5.64 0.26
C TRP A 202 14.29 5.88 -1.12
N ASN A 203 14.17 7.08 -1.70
CA ASN A 203 14.90 7.51 -2.90
C ASN A 203 15.11 9.02 -2.86
N GLU A 204 16.36 9.49 -2.98
CA GLU A 204 16.72 10.92 -3.03
C GLU A 204 16.09 11.68 -4.22
N GLN A 205 15.47 10.99 -5.18
CA GLN A 205 14.85 11.60 -6.36
C GLN A 205 13.30 11.57 -6.41
N GLU A 206 12.60 10.83 -5.54
CA GLU A 206 11.14 10.76 -5.62
C GLU A 206 10.48 11.62 -4.53
N ILE A 207 10.04 12.82 -4.91
CA ILE A 207 9.13 13.63 -4.08
C ILE A 207 7.79 12.92 -4.03
N LEU A 208 7.66 11.93 -3.14
CA LEU A 208 6.44 11.17 -2.98
C LEU A 208 5.30 12.13 -2.60
N PRO A 209 4.14 12.01 -3.26
CA PRO A 209 2.99 12.87 -2.99
C PRO A 209 2.54 12.75 -1.52
N ILE A 210 2.07 13.87 -0.94
CA ILE A 210 1.64 13.97 0.46
C ILE A 210 0.28 13.29 0.65
N TYR A 211 0.26 11.96 0.65
CA TYR A 211 -0.89 11.16 1.07
C TYR A 211 -0.73 10.68 2.52
N TRP A 212 -1.86 10.39 3.18
CA TRP A 212 -1.89 9.89 4.56
C TRP A 212 -1.04 8.62 4.75
N VAL A 213 -1.03 7.75 3.74
CA VAL A 213 -0.24 6.52 3.69
C VAL A 213 1.27 6.78 3.65
N ASN A 214 1.70 7.93 3.11
CA ASN A 214 3.12 8.28 3.01
C ASN A 214 3.60 9.05 4.25
N ARG A 215 2.67 9.50 5.11
CA ARG A 215 3.00 10.14 6.39
C ARG A 215 3.20 9.05 7.45
N PHE A 216 4.46 8.75 7.76
CA PHE A 216 4.86 7.74 8.75
C PHE A 216 3.98 7.67 10.02
N PRO A 217 3.76 8.76 10.80
CA PRO A 217 3.01 8.67 12.05
C PRO A 217 1.52 8.35 11.83
N LEU A 218 0.95 8.86 10.76
CA LEU A 218 -0.46 8.67 10.40
C LEU A 218 -0.72 7.26 9.87
N HIS A 219 0.16 6.77 8.99
CA HIS A 219 0.16 5.39 8.53
C HIS A 219 0.30 4.43 9.71
N PHE A 220 1.31 4.62 10.56
CA PHE A 220 1.57 3.76 11.71
C PHE A 220 0.35 3.68 12.62
N LEU A 221 -0.22 4.81 13.03
CA LEU A 221 -1.39 4.85 13.89
C LEU A 221 -2.60 4.16 13.22
N GLY A 222 -2.82 4.45 11.94
CA GLY A 222 -3.89 3.84 11.16
C GLY A 222 -3.82 2.33 11.10
N VAL A 223 -2.66 1.79 10.73
CA VAL A 223 -2.45 0.34 10.61
C VAL A 223 -2.49 -0.33 11.99
N SER A 224 -1.84 0.25 13.00
CA SER A 224 -1.92 -0.25 14.39
C SER A 224 -3.36 -0.34 14.89
N LEU A 225 -4.20 0.66 14.58
CA LEU A 225 -5.61 0.66 14.95
C LEU A 225 -6.40 -0.44 14.21
N ILE A 226 -6.13 -0.65 12.92
CA ILE A 226 -6.77 -1.73 12.15
C ILE A 226 -6.39 -3.10 12.72
N VAL A 227 -5.10 -3.32 13.00
CA VAL A 227 -4.60 -4.58 13.58
C VAL A 227 -5.22 -4.82 14.95
N TRP A 228 -5.33 -3.78 15.78
CA TRP A 228 -5.99 -3.86 17.08
C TRP A 228 -7.46 -4.28 16.97
N ILE A 229 -8.21 -3.70 16.04
CA ILE A 229 -9.61 -4.06 15.78
C ILE A 229 -9.72 -5.51 15.30
N ILE A 230 -8.85 -5.94 14.37
CA ILE A 230 -8.85 -7.32 13.87
C ILE A 230 -8.58 -8.30 15.03
N LEU A 231 -7.57 -8.04 15.87
CA LEU A 231 -7.28 -8.89 17.02
C LEU A 231 -8.42 -8.91 18.01
N LEU A 232 -9.06 -7.77 18.31
CA LEU A 232 -10.25 -7.73 19.16
C LEU A 232 -11.36 -8.63 18.63
N ILE A 233 -11.64 -8.59 17.34
CA ILE A 233 -12.67 -9.43 16.71
C ILE A 233 -12.29 -10.92 16.83
N VAL A 234 -11.05 -11.28 16.45
CA VAL A 234 -10.56 -12.67 16.47
C VAL A 234 -10.60 -13.25 17.89
N VAL A 235 -10.10 -12.49 18.87
CA VAL A 235 -10.08 -12.91 20.29
C VAL A 235 -11.50 -13.01 20.84
N SER A 236 -12.38 -12.05 20.53
CA SER A 236 -13.78 -12.10 20.97
C SER A 236 -14.49 -13.34 20.43
N ILE A 237 -14.27 -13.70 19.16
CA ILE A 237 -14.83 -14.90 18.55
C ILE A 237 -14.27 -16.16 19.23
N GLY A 238 -12.94 -16.22 19.42
CA GLY A 238 -12.26 -17.35 20.07
C GLY A 238 -12.74 -17.62 21.49
N ILE A 239 -13.11 -16.58 22.25
CA ILE A 239 -13.63 -16.70 23.62
C ILE A 239 -15.14 -16.96 23.62
N TYR A 240 -15.91 -16.25 22.79
CA TYR A 240 -17.37 -16.29 22.84
C TYR A 240 -17.95 -17.67 22.52
N ILE A 241 -17.40 -18.38 21.54
CA ILE A 241 -17.92 -19.69 21.14
C ILE A 241 -17.80 -20.73 22.28
N PRO A 242 -16.61 -21.00 22.86
CA PRO A 242 -16.48 -21.93 23.98
C PRO A 242 -17.13 -21.42 25.25
N ALA A 243 -17.07 -20.11 25.57
CA ALA A 243 -17.70 -19.56 26.77
C ALA A 243 -19.22 -19.78 26.75
N ARG A 244 -19.86 -19.60 25.59
CA ARG A 244 -21.29 -19.89 25.42
C ARG A 244 -21.59 -21.38 25.59
N SER A 245 -20.77 -22.26 25.01
CA SER A 245 -20.91 -23.71 25.15
C SER A 245 -20.83 -24.13 26.63
N ILE A 246 -19.80 -23.68 27.35
CA ILE A 246 -19.58 -24.04 28.76
C ILE A 246 -20.68 -23.47 29.66
N SER A 247 -21.12 -22.24 29.42
CA SER A 247 -22.13 -21.57 30.25
C SER A 247 -23.53 -22.22 30.20
N ARG A 248 -23.77 -23.11 29.22
CA ARG A 248 -25.00 -23.87 29.03
C ARG A 248 -24.97 -25.27 29.64
N ILE A 249 -23.80 -25.75 30.06
CA ILE A 249 -23.66 -27.09 30.64
C ILE A 249 -24.26 -27.07 32.05
N THR A 250 -25.10 -28.06 32.32
CA THR A 250 -25.72 -28.29 33.63
C THR A 250 -24.67 -28.70 34.67
N PRO A 251 -24.75 -28.25 35.93
CA PRO A 251 -23.74 -28.53 36.97
C PRO A 251 -23.47 -30.02 37.16
N VAL A 252 -24.49 -30.85 36.91
CA VAL A 252 -24.47 -32.30 37.05
C VAL A 252 -23.54 -32.98 36.01
N ASP A 253 -23.39 -32.39 34.82
CA ASP A 253 -22.50 -32.92 33.77
C ASP A 253 -21.05 -32.44 33.93
N ALA A 254 -20.81 -31.43 34.76
CA ALA A 254 -19.46 -30.95 35.06
C ALA A 254 -18.76 -31.81 36.13
N LEU A 255 -19.54 -32.42 37.04
CA LEU A 255 -19.06 -33.30 38.12
C LEU A 255 -18.99 -34.78 37.73
N ARG A 256 -19.51 -35.15 36.56
CA ARG A 256 -19.58 -36.54 36.06
C ARG A 256 -18.47 -36.88 35.06
N ASP A 257 -17.68 -35.88 34.66
CA ASP A 257 -16.47 -36.02 33.82
C ASP A 257 -15.19 -36.25 34.68
N GLU A 258 -15.32 -36.40 36.01
CA GLU A 258 -14.32 -37.03 36.91
C GLU A 258 -14.63 -38.51 37.10
#